data_AF-A0A536G082-F1
#
_entry.id   AF-A0A536G082-F1
#
_cell.length_a   1.000
_cell.length_b   1.000
_cell.length_c   1.000
_cell.angle_alpha   90.00
_cell.angle_beta   90.00
_cell.angle_gamma   90.00
#
_symmetry.space_group_name_H-M   'P 1'
#
loop_
_entity.id
_entity.type
_entity.pdbx_description
1 polymer ?
#
loop_
_entity_poly.entity_id
_entity_poly.type
_entity_poly.pdbx_seq_one_letter_code
_entity_poly.pdbx_strand_id
1 'polypeptide(L)' 'MEEKINLAEKLALVNEYWSPVIVGRLNDYKIQVVKVKGEFTWHTHAGTD' A
#
# COMPACT_ATOMS: atom_id res chain seq x y z
N MET A 1 -2.96 -12.82 19.41
CA MET A 1 -3.38 -13.47 18.15
C MET A 1 -3.22 -12.41 17.07
N GLU A 2 -2.42 -12.63 16.04
CA GLU A 2 -2.38 -11.67 14.93
C GLU A 2 -3.70 -11.75 14.18
N GLU A 3 -4.42 -10.62 14.15
CA GLU A 3 -5.70 -10.54 13.47
C GLU A 3 -5.51 -10.51 11.97
N LYS A 4 -6.48 -11.08 11.24
CA LYS A 4 -6.51 -11.02 9.78
C LYS A 4 -6.58 -9.57 9.33
N ILE A 5 -5.77 -9.21 8.35
CA ILE A 5 -5.82 -7.87 7.74
C ILE A 5 -6.88 -7.90 6.63
N ASN A 6 -7.99 -7.19 6.84
CA ASN A 6 -8.95 -6.90 5.78
C ASN A 6 -8.46 -5.69 4.97
N LEU A 7 -7.99 -5.93 3.73
CA LEU A 7 -7.44 -4.87 2.87
C LEU A 7 -8.47 -3.79 2.53
N ALA A 8 -9.74 -4.15 2.35
CA ALA A 8 -10.79 -3.18 2.01
C ALA A 8 -11.07 -2.24 3.19
N GLU A 9 -11.15 -2.77 4.40
CA GLU A 9 -11.30 -1.97 5.62
C GLU A 9 -10.10 -1.05 5.84
N LYS A 10 -8.88 -1.55 5.66
CA LYS A 10 -7.67 -0.71 5.78
C LYS A 10 -7.61 0.38 4.71
N LEU A 11 -7.96 0.06 3.46
CA LEU A 11 -8.00 1.05 2.38
C LEU A 11 -9.08 2.11 2.63
N ALA A 12 -10.22 1.74 3.22
CA ALA A 12 -11.29 2.69 3.56
C ALA A 12 -10.80 3.80 4.52
N LEU A 13 -9.85 3.49 5.41
CA LEU A 13 -9.25 4.44 6.35
C LEU A 13 -8.25 5.42 5.71
N VAL A 14 -7.80 5.17 4.48
CA VAL A 14 -6.85 6.05 3.77
C VAL A 14 -7.61 7.22 3.14
N ASN A 15 -7.34 8.45 3.55
CA ASN A 15 -8.07 9.62 3.03
C ASN A 15 -7.33 10.33 1.89
N GLU A 16 -6.00 10.21 1.83
CA GLU A 16 -5.17 10.88 0.84
C GLU A 16 -4.93 10.00 -0.39
N TYR A 17 -4.98 10.62 -1.57
CA TYR A 17 -4.56 9.96 -2.80
C TYR A 17 -3.04 9.96 -2.91
N TRP A 18 -2.49 8.92 -3.53
CA TRP A 18 -1.05 8.77 -3.80
C TRP A 18 -0.15 8.70 -2.55
N SER A 19 -0.75 8.43 -1.38
CA SER A 19 -0.06 8.30 -0.09
C SER A 19 -0.11 6.83 0.36
N PRO A 20 0.91 6.01 0.06
CA PRO A 20 0.88 4.58 0.36
C PRO A 20 1.05 4.31 1.85
N VAL A 21 0.15 3.50 2.42
CA VAL A 21 0.16 3.12 3.84
C VAL A 21 0.53 1.65 3.98
N ILE A 22 1.47 1.33 4.88
CA ILE A 22 1.84 -0.06 5.20
C ILE A 22 0.75 -0.66 6.10
N VAL A 23 0.15 -1.77 5.64
CA VAL A 23 -0.90 -2.49 6.37
C VAL A 23 -0.42 -3.80 6.97
N GLY A 24 0.76 -4.27 6.57
CA GLY A 24 1.37 -5.49 7.09
C GLY A 24 2.78 -5.71 6.58
N ARG A 25 3.43 -6.75 7.10
CA ARG A 25 4.76 -7.20 6.68
C ARG A 25 4.75 -8.71 6.46
N LEU A 26 5.50 -9.16 5.47
CA LEU A 26 5.73 -10.57 5.19
C LEU A 26 7.23 -10.76 4.92
N ASN A 27 7.94 -11.37 5.86
CA ASN A 27 9.41 -11.41 5.83
C ASN A 27 9.96 -9.97 5.66
N ASP A 28 10.78 -9.75 4.63
CA ASP A 28 11.36 -8.44 4.29
C ASP A 28 10.42 -7.55 3.44
N TYR A 29 9.24 -8.05 3.07
CA TYR A 29 8.27 -7.34 2.26
C TYR A 29 7.31 -6.50 3.09
N LYS A 30 6.90 -5.37 2.52
CA LYS A 30 5.84 -4.51 3.04
C LYS A 30 4.59 -4.74 2.19
N ILE A 31 3.45 -4.96 2.84
CA ILE A 31 2.15 -4.94 2.18
C ILE A 31 1.61 -3.53 2.33
N GLN A 32 1.37 -2.84 1.22
CA GLN A 32 0.89 -1.46 1.20
C GLN A 32 -0.45 -1.36 0.48
N VAL A 33 -1.28 -0.41 0.92
CA VAL A 33 -2.50 0.00 0.21
C VAL A 33 -2.43 1.49 -0.08
N VAL A 34 -2.98 1.90 -1.22
CA VAL A 34 -2.99 3.31 -1.66
C VAL A 34 -4.25 3.57 -2.47
N LYS A 35 -4.87 4.75 -2.28
CA LYS A 35 -5.90 5.26 -3.19
C LYS A 35 -5.21 6.00 -4.33
N VAL A 36 -5.54 5.68 -5.57
CA VAL A 36 -5.00 6.35 -6.77
C VAL A 36 -6.10 7.15 -7.45
N LYS A 37 -5.74 8.26 -8.08
CA LYS A 37 -6.68 9.11 -8.84
C LYS A 37 -5.97 9.96 -9.87
N GLY A 38 -6.41 9.86 -11.12
CA GLY A 38 -5.78 10.56 -12.23
C GLY A 38 -4.45 9.89 -12.61
N GLU A 39 -3.50 10.70 -13.04
CA GLU A 39 -2.23 10.24 -13.59
C GLU A 39 -1.15 10.09 -12.51
N PHE A 40 -0.18 9.21 -12.77
CA PHE A 40 1.05 9.08 -12.01
C PHE A 40 2.25 9.28 -12.93
N THR A 41 3.39 9.66 -12.36
CA THR A 41 4.62 9.77 -13.14
C THR A 41 5.21 8.39 -13.44
N TRP A 42 5.85 8.27 -14.59
CA TRP A 42 6.77 7.18 -14.86
C TRP A 42 7.85 7.15 -13.78
N HIS A 43 8.10 5.97 -13.23
CA HIS A 43 9.09 5.73 -12.19
C HIS A 43 9.62 4.30 -12.33
N THR A 44 10.74 4.03 -11.67
CA THR A 44 11.38 2.70 -11.62
C THR A 44 11.74 2.39 -10.18
N HIS A 45 11.74 1.12 -9.81
CA HIS A 45 12.26 0.67 -8.52
C HIS A 45 13.64 0.06 -8.74
N ALA A 46 14.70 0.82 -8.45
CA ALA A 46 16.06 0.33 -8.65
C ALA A 46 16.33 -0.90 -7.78
N GLY A 47 16.76 -2.00 -8.41
CA GLY A 47 17.16 -3.24 -7.70
C GLY A 47 16.01 -4.16 -7.28
N THR A 48 14.77 -3.84 -7.67
CA THR A 48 13.60 -4.72 -7.51
C THR A 48 12.67 -4.54 -8.69
N ASP A 49 12.61 -5.53 -9.59
CA ASP A 49 11.61 -5.67 -10.66
C ASP A 49 10.86 -7.00 -10.50
#